data_AF-A0A655W458-F1
#
_entry.id   AF-A0A655W458-F1
#
_cell.length_a   1.000
_cell.length_b   1.000
_cell.length_c   1.000
_cell.angle_alpha   90.00
_cell.angle_beta   90.00
_cell.angle_gamma   90.00
#
_symmetry.space_group_name_H-M   'P 1'
#
loop_
_entity.id
_entity.type
_entity.pdbx_description
1 polymer ?
#
loop_
_entity_poly.entity_id
_entity_poly.type
_entity_poly.pdbx_seq_one_letter_code
_entity_poly.pdbx_strand_id
1 'polypeptide(L)'
;MVLAGYMRILSSEFVRHYLGRMINIHPSLLPKYPGLNTYQRAIHAGDEEHGTSVHFVTEQLDGGPVILQAKVPIFEDDTVEELTARVQDQEHRIYPLVVKWFVEERLAMKDGKAYLDGEALGIHGYAAE
;
A
#
# COMPACT_ATOMS: atom_id res chain seq x y z
N MET A 1 -6.29 -10.99 -7.53
CA MET A 1 -5.15 -10.55 -8.36
C MET A 1 -4.22 -9.72 -7.49
N VAL A 2 -2.91 -9.90 -7.66
CA VAL A 2 -1.85 -9.28 -6.85
C VAL A 2 -0.96 -8.49 -7.80
N LEU A 3 -0.84 -7.18 -7.60
CA LEU A 3 -0.03 -6.27 -8.40
C LEU A 3 1.28 -5.92 -7.67
N ALA A 4 2.40 -6.50 -8.11
CA ALA A 4 3.72 -6.25 -7.56
C ALA A 4 4.57 -5.48 -8.59
N GLY A 5 4.74 -4.17 -8.40
CA GLY A 5 5.52 -3.34 -9.32
C GLY A 5 4.87 -3.15 -10.70
N TYR A 6 3.55 -3.23 -10.81
CA TYR A 6 2.84 -3.09 -12.08
C TYR A 6 2.69 -1.62 -12.48
N MET A 7 3.61 -1.13 -13.31
CA MET A 7 3.73 0.29 -13.66
C MET A 7 2.79 0.76 -14.80
N ARG A 8 1.62 0.14 -14.97
CA ARG A 8 0.63 0.54 -15.99
C ARG A 8 -0.71 0.84 -15.37
N ILE A 9 -1.33 1.94 -15.84
CA ILE A 9 -2.70 2.29 -15.47
C ILE A 9 -3.65 1.22 -16.03
N LEU A 10 -4.44 0.60 -15.16
CA LEU A 10 -5.49 -0.33 -15.55
C LEU A 10 -6.70 0.46 -16.06
N SER A 11 -7.35 -0.05 -17.10
CA SER A 11 -8.58 0.58 -17.60
C SER A 11 -9.69 0.49 -16.55
N SER A 12 -10.56 1.50 -16.52
CA SER A 12 -11.72 1.53 -15.61
C SER A 12 -12.60 0.29 -15.73
N GLU A 13 -12.79 -0.24 -16.94
CA GLU A 13 -13.54 -1.48 -17.16
C GLU A 13 -12.90 -2.69 -16.47
N PHE A 14 -11.57 -2.85 -16.63
CA PHE A 14 -10.82 -3.92 -16.00
C PHE A 14 -10.88 -3.81 -14.47
N VAL A 15 -10.73 -2.59 -13.94
CA VAL A 15 -10.82 -2.34 -12.51
C VAL A 15 -12.20 -2.70 -11.96
N ARG A 16 -13.28 -2.27 -12.62
CA ARG A 16 -14.64 -2.62 -12.20
C ARG A 16 -14.89 -4.12 -12.24
N HIS A 17 -14.37 -4.83 -13.24
CA HIS A 17 -14.51 -6.28 -13.34
C HIS A 17 -13.89 -7.00 -12.13
N TYR A 18 -12.74 -6.53 -11.63
CA TYR A 18 -12.04 -7.13 -10.49
C TYR A 18 -12.17 -6.33 -9.19
N LEU A 19 -13.15 -5.44 -9.07
CA LEU A 19 -13.32 -4.60 -7.89
C LEU A 19 -13.45 -5.47 -6.62
N GLY A 20 -12.72 -5.08 -5.56
CA GLY A 20 -12.62 -5.85 -4.32
C GLY A 20 -11.81 -7.15 -4.41
N ARG A 21 -11.25 -7.49 -5.58
CA ARG A 21 -10.45 -8.71 -5.83
C ARG A 21 -9.03 -8.43 -6.31
N MET A 22 -8.59 -7.18 -6.24
CA MET A 22 -7.25 -6.73 -6.60
C MET A 22 -6.59 -6.06 -5.42
N ILE A 23 -5.36 -6.46 -5.13
CA ILE A 23 -4.50 -5.82 -4.14
C ILE A 23 -3.22 -5.34 -4.80
N ASN A 24 -2.76 -4.15 -4.43
CA ASN A 24 -1.52 -3.55 -4.90
C ASN A 24 -0.68 -3.14 -3.70
N ILE A 25 0.64 -3.19 -3.86
CA ILE A 25 1.59 -2.59 -2.92
C ILE A 25 2.16 -1.30 -3.52
N HIS A 26 2.21 -0.26 -2.72
CA HIS A 26 2.65 1.07 -3.11
C HIS A 26 3.73 1.58 -2.15
N PRO A 27 4.89 2.05 -2.64
CA PRO A 27 6.04 2.42 -1.81
C PRO A 27 5.88 3.80 -1.18
N SER A 28 4.78 4.04 -0.47
CA SER A 28 4.63 5.20 0.41
C SER A 28 3.60 4.92 1.50
N LEU A 29 3.54 5.80 2.50
CA LEU A 29 2.47 5.84 3.49
C LEU A 29 1.25 6.60 2.92
N LEU A 30 0.42 5.91 2.12
CA LEU A 30 -0.80 6.48 1.57
C LEU A 30 -1.68 7.11 2.66
N PRO A 31 -2.30 8.27 2.40
CA PRO A 31 -2.47 8.94 1.10
C PRO A 31 -1.26 9.78 0.64
N LYS A 32 -0.13 9.76 1.38
CA LYS A 32 1.06 10.53 1.01
C LYS A 32 1.73 9.94 -0.23
N TYR A 33 2.19 10.80 -1.13
CA TYR A 33 2.95 10.43 -2.32
C TYR A 33 2.32 9.34 -3.23
N PRO A 34 1.09 9.52 -3.73
CA PRO A 34 0.59 8.67 -4.82
C PRO A 34 1.46 8.87 -6.08
N GLY A 35 1.51 7.86 -6.93
CA GLY A 35 2.30 7.84 -8.16
C GLY A 35 3.80 7.57 -7.93
N LEU A 36 4.65 8.20 -8.74
CA LEU A 36 6.05 7.80 -8.86
C LEU A 36 7.00 8.58 -7.93
N ASN A 37 8.26 8.13 -7.87
CA ASN A 37 9.39 8.77 -7.18
C ASN A 37 9.13 9.06 -5.70
N THR A 38 8.46 8.13 -5.01
CA THR A 38 8.01 8.29 -3.62
C THR A 38 9.17 8.54 -2.65
N TYR A 39 10.26 7.78 -2.78
CA TYR A 39 11.46 7.90 -1.94
C TYR A 39 12.12 9.29 -2.04
N GLN A 40 12.38 9.75 -3.27
CA GLN A 40 12.97 11.08 -3.51
C GLN A 40 12.08 12.19 -2.96
N ARG A 41 10.75 12.05 -3.10
CA ARG A 41 9.78 13.03 -2.59
C ARG A 41 9.75 13.08 -1.06
N ALA A 42 9.91 11.94 -0.40
CA ALA A 42 9.97 11.88 1.07
C ALA A 42 11.25 12.55 1.59
N ILE A 43 12.42 12.19 1.03
CA ILE A 43 13.72 12.79 1.40
C ILE A 43 13.72 14.30 1.13
N HIS A 44 13.29 14.75 -0.05
CA HIS A 44 13.24 16.18 -0.39
C HIS A 44 12.27 16.99 0.48
N ALA A 45 11.21 16.34 0.99
CA ALA A 45 10.27 17.00 1.90
C ALA A 45 10.80 17.10 3.33
N GLY A 46 11.91 16.44 3.66
CA GLY A 46 12.44 16.37 5.02
C GLY A 46 11.57 15.53 5.95
N ASP A 47 10.95 14.47 5.42
CA ASP A 47 10.15 13.56 6.22
C ASP A 47 11.00 12.79 7.24
N GLU A 48 10.47 12.57 8.45
CA GLU A 48 11.10 11.70 9.46
C GLU A 48 10.75 10.21 9.28
N GLU A 49 9.65 9.93 8.56
CA GLU A 49 9.16 8.58 8.31
C GLU A 49 8.72 8.41 6.86
N HIS A 50 9.01 7.23 6.31
CA HIS A 50 8.46 6.76 5.04
C HIS A 50 7.90 5.34 5.23
N GLY A 51 7.55 4.66 4.14
CA GLY A 51 7.03 3.30 4.25
C GLY A 51 6.38 2.78 2.99
N THR A 52 5.56 1.76 3.16
CA THR A 52 4.80 1.13 2.09
C THR A 52 3.37 0.84 2.55
N SER A 53 2.44 0.81 1.59
CA SER A 53 1.02 0.56 1.79
C SER A 53 0.55 -0.57 0.89
N VAL A 54 -0.07 -1.60 1.46
CA VAL A 54 -0.89 -2.54 0.69
C VAL A 54 -2.33 -2.05 0.72
N HIS A 55 -2.97 -1.95 -0.44
CA HIS A 55 -4.33 -1.44 -0.56
C HIS A 55 -5.13 -2.20 -1.62
N PHE A 56 -6.46 -2.08 -1.56
CA PHE A 56 -7.31 -2.53 -2.65
C PHE A 56 -7.19 -1.59 -3.84
N VAL A 57 -7.25 -2.12 -5.06
CA VAL A 57 -7.23 -1.29 -6.28
C VAL A 57 -8.64 -0.81 -6.59
N THR A 58 -8.77 0.50 -6.80
CA THR A 58 -9.98 1.17 -7.30
C THR A 58 -9.66 1.93 -8.58
N GLU A 59 -10.65 2.62 -9.16
CA GLU A 59 -10.43 3.43 -10.38
C GLU A 59 -9.57 4.67 -10.10
N GLN A 60 -9.41 5.03 -8.82
CA GLN A 60 -8.54 6.11 -8.38
C GLN A 60 -7.12 5.57 -8.22
N LEU A 61 -6.15 6.21 -8.87
CA LEU A 61 -4.74 5.88 -8.76
C LEU A 61 -4.31 5.96 -7.29
N ASP A 62 -3.79 4.84 -6.76
CA ASP A 62 -3.35 4.67 -5.37
C ASP A 62 -4.37 5.17 -4.33
N GLY A 63 -5.66 5.15 -4.67
CA GLY A 63 -6.74 5.76 -3.88
C GLY A 63 -7.71 4.78 -3.23
N GLY A 64 -7.50 3.47 -3.39
CA GLY A 64 -8.35 2.47 -2.76
C GLY A 64 -8.06 2.30 -1.26
N PRO A 65 -8.97 1.63 -0.52
CA PRO A 65 -8.84 1.50 0.92
C PRO A 65 -7.57 0.73 1.30
N VAL A 66 -6.79 1.34 2.19
CA VAL A 66 -5.54 0.77 2.73
C VAL A 66 -5.86 -0.42 3.62
N ILE A 67 -5.09 -1.49 3.46
CA ILE A 67 -5.23 -2.74 4.20
C ILE A 67 -4.19 -2.81 5.32
N LEU A 68 -2.93 -2.50 4.99
CA LEU A 68 -1.83 -2.55 5.94
C LEU A 68 -0.73 -1.59 5.48
N GLN A 69 -0.12 -0.89 6.43
CA GLN A 69 1.07 -0.08 6.21
C GLN A 69 2.22 -0.61 7.06
N ALA A 70 3.44 -0.37 6.57
CA ALA A 70 4.65 -0.49 7.37
C ALA A 70 5.42 0.81 7.26
N LYS A 71 5.74 1.39 8.42
CA LYS A 71 6.56 2.60 8.53
C LYS A 71 8.03 2.23 8.69
N VAL A 72 8.89 3.08 8.18
CA VAL A 72 10.34 3.03 8.38
C VAL A 72 10.84 4.45 8.68
N PRO A 73 11.83 4.62 9.56
CA PRO A 73 12.42 5.94 9.79
C PRO A 73 13.19 6.40 8.54
N ILE A 74 13.33 7.71 8.38
CA ILE A 74 14.30 8.36 7.50
C ILE A 74 15.34 9.03 8.39
N PHE A 75 16.62 8.75 8.17
CA PHE A 75 17.74 9.39 8.87
C PHE A 75 18.29 10.57 8.05
N GLU A 76 18.96 11.50 8.72
CA GLU A 76 19.45 12.77 8.12
C GLU A 76 20.33 12.55 6.87
N ASP A 77 21.16 11.50 6.88
CA ASP A 77 22.10 11.18 5.80
C ASP A 77 21.61 10.06 4.88
N ASP A 78 20.34 9.64 4.97
CA ASP A 78 19.81 8.56 4.14
C ASP A 78 19.87 8.92 2.65
N THR A 79 20.45 8.02 1.87
CA THR A 79 20.31 8.01 0.42
C THR A 79 18.98 7.41 -0.02
N VAL A 80 18.57 7.68 -1.26
CA VAL A 80 17.36 7.06 -1.85
C VAL A 80 17.48 5.54 -1.87
N GLU A 81 18.67 5.02 -2.12
CA GLU A 81 18.98 3.59 -2.16
C GLU A 81 18.80 2.93 -0.78
N GLU A 82 19.30 3.57 0.28
CA GLU A 82 19.15 3.08 1.66
C GLU A 82 17.68 3.08 2.09
N LEU A 83 16.95 4.16 1.81
CA LEU A 83 15.52 4.23 2.11
C LEU A 83 14.72 3.19 1.32
N THR A 84 15.04 3.02 0.03
CA THR A 84 14.41 2.01 -0.84
C THR A 84 14.61 0.61 -0.28
N ALA A 85 15.85 0.24 0.09
CA ALA A 85 16.15 -1.07 0.65
C ALA A 85 15.38 -1.33 1.96
N ARG A 86 15.29 -0.32 2.83
CA ARG A 86 14.55 -0.40 4.09
C ARG A 86 13.05 -0.60 3.88
N VAL A 87 12.46 0.10 2.90
CA VAL A 87 11.05 -0.08 2.53
C VAL A 87 10.81 -1.45 1.91
N GLN A 88 11.67 -1.91 0.98
CA GLN A 88 11.52 -3.23 0.35
C GLN A 88 11.58 -4.39 1.35
N ASP A 89 12.40 -4.29 2.41
CA ASP A 89 12.37 -5.27 3.50
C ASP A 89 10.99 -5.37 4.16
N GLN A 90 10.30 -4.23 4.32
CA GLN A 90 8.92 -4.23 4.81
C GLN A 90 7.93 -4.77 3.79
N GLU A 91 8.07 -4.44 2.50
CA GLU A 91 7.21 -4.95 1.42
C GLU A 91 7.21 -6.48 1.39
N HIS A 92 8.39 -7.10 1.49
CA HIS A 92 8.55 -8.55 1.53
C HIS A 92 7.89 -9.22 2.74
N ARG A 93 7.65 -8.47 3.83
CA ARG A 93 6.96 -8.96 5.03
C ARG A 93 5.46 -8.79 4.92
N ILE A 94 5.01 -7.58 4.60
CA ILE A 94 3.59 -7.24 4.69
C ILE A 94 2.80 -7.74 3.48
N TYR A 95 3.40 -7.81 2.29
CA TYR A 95 2.63 -8.17 1.10
C TYR A 95 2.16 -9.64 1.14
N PRO A 96 3.03 -10.62 1.46
CA PRO A 96 2.60 -12.00 1.62
C PRO A 96 1.59 -12.19 2.76
N LEU A 97 1.72 -11.42 3.85
CA LEU A 97 0.77 -11.43 4.96
C LEU A 97 -0.64 -11.00 4.52
N VAL A 98 -0.74 -9.91 3.75
CA VAL A 98 -2.02 -9.45 3.21
C VAL A 98 -2.59 -10.44 2.19
N VAL A 99 -1.75 -11.00 1.31
CA VAL A 99 -2.16 -12.07 0.39
C VAL A 99 -2.72 -13.26 1.16
N LYS A 100 -2.08 -13.65 2.27
CA LYS A 100 -2.58 -14.73 3.14
C LYS A 100 -3.95 -14.40 3.70
N TRP A 101 -4.17 -13.22 4.27
CA TRP A 101 -5.49 -12.82 4.77
C TRP A 101 -6.56 -12.81 3.67
N PHE A 102 -6.19 -12.44 2.45
CA PHE A 102 -7.09 -12.45 1.30
C PHE A 102 -7.48 -13.87 0.88
N VAL A 103 -6.53 -14.80 0.83
CA VAL A 103 -6.77 -16.20 0.46
C VAL A 103 -7.51 -16.97 1.56
N GLU A 104 -7.30 -16.61 2.83
CA GLU A 104 -8.02 -17.15 3.98
C GLU A 104 -9.45 -16.58 4.14
N GLU A 105 -9.91 -15.74 3.20
CA GLU A 105 -11.23 -15.06 3.24
C GLU A 105 -11.45 -14.17 4.47
N ARG A 106 -10.37 -13.83 5.17
CA ARG A 106 -10.36 -12.93 6.33
C ARG A 106 -10.42 -11.47 5.90
N LEU A 107 -9.87 -11.15 4.74
CA LEU A 107 -9.83 -9.80 4.18
C LEU A 107 -10.86 -9.62 3.07
N ALA A 108 -11.69 -8.59 3.19
CA ALA A 108 -12.69 -8.25 2.19
C ALA A 108 -12.80 -6.73 1.96
N MET A 109 -13.23 -6.33 0.76
CA MET A 109 -13.64 -4.96 0.47
C MET A 109 -15.18 -4.90 0.41
N LYS A 110 -15.79 -4.02 1.22
CA LYS A 110 -17.25 -3.80 1.24
C LYS A 110 -17.53 -2.31 1.31
N ASP A 111 -18.44 -1.81 0.48
CA ASP A 111 -18.86 -0.39 0.45
C ASP A 111 -17.69 0.61 0.42
N GLY A 112 -16.66 0.31 -0.37
CA GLY A 112 -15.47 1.16 -0.50
C GLY A 112 -14.48 1.09 0.66
N LYS A 113 -14.68 0.20 1.64
CA LYS A 113 -13.82 0.03 2.83
C LYS A 113 -13.19 -1.35 2.89
N ALA A 114 -12.01 -1.44 3.50
CA ALA A 114 -11.37 -2.71 3.81
C ALA A 114 -11.85 -3.23 5.16
N TYR A 115 -12.08 -4.54 5.24
CA TYR A 115 -12.46 -5.26 6.44
C TYR A 115 -11.52 -6.44 6.66
N LEU A 116 -11.03 -6.62 7.88
CA LEU A 116 -10.25 -7.79 8.30
C LEU A 116 -10.99 -8.50 9.44
N ASP A 117 -11.23 -9.80 9.31
CA ASP A 117 -11.96 -10.61 10.29
C ASP A 117 -13.36 -10.06 10.65
N GLY A 118 -13.99 -9.36 9.69
CA GLY A 118 -15.28 -8.70 9.87
C GLY A 118 -15.22 -7.29 10.43
N GLU A 119 -14.05 -6.83 10.89
CA GLU A 119 -13.85 -5.48 11.45
C GLU A 119 -13.41 -4.49 10.38
N ALA A 120 -14.01 -3.29 10.38
CA ALA A 120 -13.64 -2.23 9.44
C ALA A 120 -12.26 -1.67 9.78
N LEU A 121 -11.38 -1.60 8.78
CA LEU A 121 -10.06 -1.01 8.95
C LEU A 121 -10.13 0.53 8.87
N GLY A 122 -9.22 1.18 9.61
CA GLY A 122 -9.05 2.63 9.56
C GLY A 122 -8.45 3.10 8.23
N ILE A 123 -8.30 4.41 8.07
CA ILE A 123 -7.73 5.00 6.84
C ILE A 123 -6.26 4.58 6.59
N HIS A 124 -5.56 4.12 7.62
CA HIS A 124 -4.18 3.61 7.58
C HIS A 124 -4.10 2.07 7.59
N GLY A 125 -5.24 1.37 7.50
CA GLY A 125 -5.30 -0.09 7.50
C GLY A 125 -5.28 -0.71 8.91
N TYR A 126 -4.74 -1.92 9.00
CA TYR A 126 -4.69 -2.73 10.23
C TYR A 126 -3.60 -2.31 11.23
N ALA A 127 -2.61 -1.51 10.81
CA ALA A 127 -1.61 -1.02 11.73
C ALA A 127 -2.28 -0.09 12.77
N ALA A 128 -2.24 -0.51 14.03
CA ALA A 128 -2.55 0.35 15.17
C ALA A 128 -1.60 1.56 15.13
N GLU A 129 -2.13 2.74 15.48
CA GLU A 129 -1.36 3.98 15.63
C GLU A 129 -0.03 3.79 16.38
#